data_AF-A0A964ZK30-F1
#
_entry.id   AF-A0A964ZK30-F1
#
_cell.length_a   1.000
_cell.length_b   1.000
_cell.length_c   1.000
_cell.angle_alpha   90.00
_cell.angle_beta   90.00
_cell.angle_gamma   90.00
#
_symmetry.space_group_name_H-M   'P 1'
#
loop_
_entity.id
_entity.type
_entity.pdbx_description
1 polymer ?
#
loop_
_entity_poly.entity_id
_entity_poly.type
_entity_poly.pdbx_seq_one_letter_code
_entity_poly.pdbx_strand_id
1 'polypeptide(L)'
;MMQAIRAALHDDGVWLLVDIKAHDGFVMNAEKNPMASLMYGVSVMSCLSSAMSTPDGAGLGTLGLSAGTAETMARAAGFTRFERLAVEHSVNAFYAIRP
;
A
#
# COMPACT_ATOMS: atom_id res chain seq x y z
N MET A 1 0.55 -12.38 2.45
CA MET A 1 1.29 -11.56 3.45
C MET A 1 0.39 -10.99 4.55
N MET A 2 -0.63 -10.17 4.25
CA MET A 2 -1.44 -9.51 5.29
C MET A 2 -2.17 -10.46 6.25
N GLN A 3 -2.63 -11.63 5.79
CA GLN A 3 -3.22 -12.66 6.67
C GLN A 3 -2.22 -13.19 7.70
N ALA A 4 -0.94 -13.32 7.33
CA ALA A 4 0.10 -13.73 8.26
C ALA A 4 0.38 -12.63 9.30
N ILE A 5 0.35 -11.35 8.90
CA ILE A 5 0.41 -10.23 9.84
C ILE A 5 -0.78 -10.27 10.79
N ARG A 6 -2.01 -10.49 10.26
CA ARG A 6 -3.20 -10.62 11.12
C ARG A 6 -3.06 -11.77 12.12
N ALA A 7 -2.60 -12.94 11.69
CA ALA A 7 -2.41 -14.10 12.55
C ALA A 7 -1.32 -13.91 13.62
N ALA A 8 -0.33 -13.05 13.35
CA ALA A 8 0.77 -12.77 14.28
C ALA A 8 0.43 -11.70 15.33
N LEU A 9 -0.63 -10.91 15.11
CA LEU A 9 -1.03 -9.83 16.03
C LEU A 9 -2.03 -10.31 17.07
N HIS A 10 -1.83 -9.86 18.31
CA HIS A 10 -2.84 -9.96 19.37
C HIS A 10 -4.11 -9.16 18.99
N ASP A 11 -5.22 -9.41 19.67
CA ASP A 11 -6.52 -8.80 19.34
C ASP A 11 -6.57 -7.29 19.60
N ASP A 12 -5.64 -6.75 20.39
CA ASP A 12 -5.42 -5.32 20.62
C ASP A 12 -4.18 -4.77 19.88
N GLY A 13 -3.55 -5.60 19.05
CA GLY A 13 -2.36 -5.26 18.29
C GLY A 13 -2.63 -4.21 17.21
N VAL A 14 -1.57 -3.48 16.85
CA VAL A 14 -1.61 -2.48 15.78
C VAL A 14 -0.51 -2.76 14.77
N TRP A 15 -0.89 -2.83 13.50
CA TRP A 15 0.05 -2.80 12.39
C TRP A 15 0.19 -1.36 11.88
N LEU A 16 1.42 -0.83 11.94
CA LEU A 16 1.78 0.40 11.24
C LEU A 16 2.15 0.06 9.79
N LEU A 17 1.28 0.38 8.85
CA LEU A 17 1.57 0.32 7.42
C LEU A 17 2.10 1.69 6.97
N VAL A 18 3.29 1.69 6.34
CA VAL A 18 3.89 2.86 5.73
C VAL A 18 4.17 2.52 4.27
N ASP A 19 3.56 3.28 3.36
CA ASP A 19 3.71 3.06 1.92
C ASP A 19 3.68 4.41 1.17
N ILE A 20 4.02 4.40 -0.12
CA ILE A 20 4.06 5.62 -0.93
C ILE A 20 2.65 6.17 -1.10
N LYS A 21 2.51 7.50 -1.00
CA LYS A 21 1.27 8.20 -1.29
C LYS A 21 0.86 7.98 -2.73
N ALA A 22 -0.20 7.19 -2.91
CA ALA A 22 -0.80 6.94 -4.20
C ALA A 22 -2.29 7.32 -4.20
N HIS A 23 -2.76 7.81 -5.34
CA HIS A 23 -4.18 7.97 -5.61
C HIS A 23 -4.79 6.66 -6.14
N ASP A 24 -6.11 6.54 -6.06
CA ASP A 24 -6.83 5.41 -6.67
C ASP A 24 -6.81 5.52 -8.19
N GLY A 25 -5.96 4.72 -8.83
CA GLY A 25 -5.88 4.60 -10.28
C GLY A 25 -4.84 5.50 -10.97
N PHE A 26 -4.51 5.13 -12.21
CA PHE A 26 -3.45 5.75 -12.98
C PHE A 26 -3.69 7.23 -13.28
N VAL A 27 -4.89 7.58 -13.77
CA VAL A 27 -5.20 8.96 -14.23
C VAL A 27 -4.95 9.98 -13.12
N MET A 28 -5.48 9.72 -11.91
CA MET A 28 -5.26 10.62 -10.78
C MET A 28 -3.78 10.71 -10.37
N ASN A 29 -3.04 9.60 -10.39
CA ASN A 29 -1.61 9.64 -10.10
C ASN A 29 -0.86 10.47 -11.15
N ALA A 30 -1.13 10.26 -12.44
CA ALA A 30 -0.49 10.99 -13.53
C ALA A 30 -0.76 12.51 -13.48
N GLU A 31 -1.97 12.92 -13.09
CA GLU A 31 -2.36 14.34 -13.05
C GLU A 31 -1.94 15.05 -11.76
N LYS A 32 -1.98 14.36 -10.61
CA LYS A 32 -1.85 15.01 -9.29
C LYS A 32 -0.52 14.75 -8.58
N ASN A 33 0.25 13.76 -9.02
CA ASN A 33 1.57 13.47 -8.45
C ASN A 33 2.67 13.95 -9.43
N PRO A 34 3.37 15.05 -9.14
CA PRO A 34 4.45 15.57 -9.99
C PRO A 34 5.60 14.56 -10.22
N MET A 35 5.74 13.57 -9.33
CA MET A 35 6.76 12.53 -9.40
C MET A 35 6.25 11.24 -10.05
N ALA A 36 5.02 11.20 -10.57
CA ALA A 36 4.39 9.99 -11.10
C ALA A 36 5.26 9.31 -12.17
N SER A 37 5.80 10.05 -13.13
CA SER A 37 6.65 9.49 -14.19
C SER A 37 7.90 8.82 -13.62
N LEU A 38 8.57 9.44 -12.64
CA LEU A 38 9.73 8.85 -11.98
C LEU A 38 9.32 7.60 -11.20
N MET A 39 8.27 7.68 -10.39
CA MET A 39 7.81 6.58 -9.54
C MET A 39 7.35 5.37 -10.35
N TYR A 40 6.64 5.58 -11.45
CA TYR A 40 6.28 4.50 -12.38
C TYR A 40 7.51 3.93 -13.09
N GLY A 41 8.47 4.77 -13.50
CA GLY A 41 9.74 4.31 -14.08
C GLY A 41 10.53 3.41 -13.12
N VAL A 42 10.71 3.86 -11.87
CA VAL A 42 11.35 3.07 -10.80
C VAL A 42 10.54 1.79 -10.50
N SER A 43 9.22 1.87 -10.48
CA SER A 43 8.34 0.73 -10.26
C SER A 43 8.61 -0.37 -11.27
N VAL A 44 8.55 -0.06 -12.57
CA VAL A 44 8.78 -1.04 -13.64
C VAL A 44 10.19 -1.64 -13.53
N MET A 45 11.19 -0.82 -13.24
CA MET A 45 12.59 -1.27 -13.19
C MET A 45 12.95 -2.06 -11.93
N SER A 46 12.16 -1.98 -10.85
CA SER A 46 12.51 -2.58 -9.56
C SER A 46 11.31 -3.21 -8.85
N CYS A 47 10.40 -2.41 -8.26
CA CYS A 47 9.37 -2.92 -7.36
C CYS A 47 8.37 -3.84 -8.05
N LEU A 48 7.83 -3.43 -9.20
CA LEU A 48 6.88 -4.23 -9.98
C LEU A 48 7.55 -5.48 -10.55
N SER A 49 8.75 -5.34 -11.12
CA SER A 49 9.52 -6.49 -11.64
C SER A 49 9.78 -7.53 -10.54
N SER A 50 10.18 -7.11 -9.35
CA SER A 50 10.35 -8.01 -8.21
C SER A 50 9.02 -8.61 -7.75
N ALA A 51 7.94 -7.83 -7.72
CA ALA A 51 6.63 -8.31 -7.28
C ALA A 51 6.00 -9.31 -8.28
N MET A 52 6.42 -9.31 -9.54
CA MET A 52 5.96 -10.25 -10.58
C MET A 52 6.93 -11.42 -10.81
N SER A 53 7.96 -11.58 -9.97
CA SER A 53 8.92 -12.68 -10.13
C SER A 53 8.32 -14.06 -9.83
N THR A 54 7.13 -14.10 -9.22
CA THR A 54 6.36 -15.33 -8.99
C THR A 54 4.94 -15.18 -9.58
N PRO A 55 4.29 -16.29 -10.01
CA PRO A 55 2.96 -16.23 -10.64
C PRO A 55 1.85 -15.66 -9.73
N ASP A 56 2.01 -15.77 -8.42
CA ASP A 56 1.06 -15.34 -7.39
C ASP A 56 1.36 -13.95 -6.80
N GLY A 57 2.40 -13.29 -7.31
CA GLY A 57 2.78 -11.96 -6.87
C GLY A 57 1.72 -10.91 -7.24
N ALA A 58 1.38 -10.03 -6.29
CA ALA A 58 0.28 -9.07 -6.45
C ALA A 58 0.55 -7.96 -7.50
N GLY A 59 1.81 -7.74 -7.89
CA GLY A 59 2.16 -6.82 -8.97
C GLY A 59 1.67 -5.37 -8.80
N LEU A 60 1.54 -4.88 -7.57
CA LEU A 60 1.00 -3.52 -7.32
C LEU A 60 1.97 -2.41 -7.75
N GLY A 61 3.28 -2.67 -7.66
CA GLY A 61 4.30 -1.67 -7.91
C GLY A 61 4.24 -0.49 -6.94
N THR A 62 4.92 0.60 -7.29
CA THR A 62 5.18 1.73 -6.38
C THR A 62 3.95 2.59 -6.08
N LEU A 63 2.98 2.68 -7.00
CA LEU A 63 1.77 3.50 -6.86
C LEU A 63 0.47 2.68 -6.90
N GLY A 64 0.57 1.36 -6.70
CA GLY A 64 -0.60 0.48 -6.71
C GLY A 64 -1.24 0.26 -5.35
N LEU A 65 -0.52 0.51 -4.24
CA LEU A 65 -1.04 0.37 -2.89
C LEU A 65 -1.62 1.71 -2.37
N SER A 66 -2.62 2.23 -3.09
CA SER A 66 -3.39 3.40 -2.63
C SER A 66 -4.13 3.09 -1.32
N ALA A 67 -4.65 4.13 -0.65
CA ALA A 67 -5.41 3.96 0.59
C ALA A 67 -6.59 2.98 0.42
N GLY A 68 -7.36 3.10 -0.67
CA GLY A 68 -8.49 2.21 -0.94
C GLY A 68 -8.06 0.76 -1.20
N THR A 69 -6.97 0.56 -1.96
CA THR A 69 -6.41 -0.78 -2.20
C THR A 69 -5.90 -1.40 -0.89
N ALA A 70 -5.13 -0.64 -0.10
CA ALA A 70 -4.60 -1.08 1.18
C ALA A 70 -5.71 -1.47 2.15
N GLU A 71 -6.76 -0.65 2.26
CA GLU A 71 -7.91 -0.94 3.10
C GLU A 71 -8.66 -2.20 2.65
N THR A 72 -8.91 -2.33 1.35
CA THR A 72 -9.59 -3.51 0.78
C THR A 72 -8.81 -4.78 1.07
N MET A 73 -7.50 -4.77 0.87
CA MET A 73 -6.63 -5.90 1.14
C MET A 73 -6.54 -6.22 2.63
N ALA A 74 -6.48 -5.20 3.50
CA ALA A 74 -6.48 -5.38 4.95
C ALA A 74 -7.79 -6.01 5.44
N ARG A 75 -8.93 -5.55 4.92
CA ARG A 75 -10.25 -6.13 5.23
C ARG A 75 -10.35 -7.58 4.77
N ALA A 76 -9.88 -7.89 3.56
CA ALA A 76 -9.82 -9.26 3.05
C ALA A 76 -8.90 -10.17 3.88
N ALA A 77 -7.91 -9.60 4.58
CA ALA A 77 -7.03 -10.31 5.49
C ALA A 77 -7.59 -10.50 6.91
N GLY A 78 -8.78 -9.95 7.21
CA GLY A 78 -9.45 -10.11 8.50
C GLY A 78 -9.23 -8.96 9.50
N PHE A 79 -8.71 -7.82 9.06
CA PHE A 79 -8.68 -6.60 9.88
C PHE A 79 -10.01 -5.85 9.78
N THR A 80 -10.55 -5.34 10.89
CA THR A 80 -11.81 -4.60 10.89
C THR A 80 -11.63 -3.08 10.90
N ARG A 81 -10.47 -2.58 11.36
CA ARG A 81 -10.19 -1.15 11.46
C ARG A 81 -8.99 -0.74 10.60
N PHE A 82 -9.18 0.35 9.86
CA PHE A 82 -8.18 0.97 9.03
C PHE A 82 -8.25 2.48 9.21
N GLU A 83 -7.16 3.07 9.68
CA GLU A 83 -7.09 4.49 10.02
C GLU A 83 -5.88 5.11 9.34
N ARG A 84 -6.07 6.17 8.55
CA ARG A 84 -4.97 6.98 8.04
C ARG A 84 -4.53 7.97 9.12
N LEU A 85 -3.26 7.92 9.49
CA LEU A 85 -2.68 8.82 10.49
C LEU A 85 -2.38 10.19 9.88
N ALA A 86 -2.62 11.25 10.65
CA ALA A 86 -2.37 12.64 10.28
C ALA A 86 -0.87 13.01 10.38
N VAL A 87 0.00 12.22 9.74
CA VAL A 87 1.43 12.47 9.66
C VAL A 87 1.75 13.18 8.35
N GLU A 88 2.30 14.39 8.45
CA GLU A 88 2.75 15.14 7.29
C GLU A 88 4.12 14.62 6.81
N HIS A 89 4.17 14.16 5.57
CA HIS A 89 5.38 13.61 4.95
C HIS A 89 5.32 13.81 3.44
N SER A 90 6.43 14.09 2.77
CA SER A 90 6.44 14.38 1.33
C SER A 90 6.08 13.16 0.46
N VAL A 91 6.59 11.97 0.83
CA VAL A 91 6.45 10.75 0.03
C VAL A 91 5.44 9.73 0.56
N ASN A 92 5.42 9.45 1.87
CA ASN A 92 4.69 8.30 2.42
C ASN A 92 3.38 8.67 3.11
N ALA A 93 2.42 7.74 3.07
CA ALA A 93 1.24 7.72 3.92
C ALA A 93 1.44 6.71 5.05
N PHE A 94 0.76 6.95 6.17
CA PHE A 94 0.86 6.15 7.38
C PHE A 94 -0.53 5.68 7.77
N TYR A 95 -0.67 4.40 8.06
CA TYR A 95 -1.94 3.80 8.45
C TYR A 95 -1.77 2.95 9.71
N ALA A 96 -2.69 3.10 10.66
CA ALA A 96 -2.86 2.19 11.78
C ALA A 96 -3.97 1.19 11.44
N ILE A 97 -3.59 -0.08 11.33
CA ILE A 97 -4.48 -1.18 10.95
C ILE A 97 -4.62 -2.10 12.16
N ARG A 98 -5.85 -2.40 12.55
CA ARG A 98 -6.15 -3.18 13.76
C ARG A 98 -7.17 -4.29 13.48
N PRO A 99 -7.14 -5.36 14.29
CA PRO A 99 -8.15 -6.41 14.27
C PRO A 99 -9.56 -5.87 14.23
#